data_AF-A0A6J6XFX5-F1
#
_entry.id   AF-A0A6J6XFX5-F1
#
_cell.length_a   1.000
_cell.length_b   1.000
_cell.length_c   1.000
_cell.angle_alpha   90.00
_cell.angle_beta   90.00
_cell.angle_gamma   90.00
#
_symmetry.space_group_name_H-M   'P 1'
#
loop_
_entity.id
_entity.type
_entity.pdbx_description
1 polymer ?
#
loop_
_entity_poly.entity_id
_entity_poly.type
_entity_poly.pdbx_seq_one_letter_code
_entity_poly.pdbx_strand_id
1 'polypeptide(L)'
;MFAVALTAATITGCSHEQQVTGNFDTEAMNTMMQTKSQFGDIALGADLWEVVICQIPRDTTDSIFEPSDERLNLSSADIVNELGPVVDYFVRWSNGRYSPKFTAAKEVSISADEKSDVCVDRALDQSVNSTRGVLVIANAQHTETAVGGWGRPGSSCAESCSARLTHRAVYIGASDFMPYWKGNPPLDLIEHEMGHALDWPHSSTSVDNFGNGVYDSDIDVMSNSAAPRDINSDARNAPGALGINMYLAGWLDGINVAFLENGTKSFELVATNTELVVDGLRLVLVPLNNSTVISIEVIGASGDNRHLLHDRVVIHQIEVAGETGFERRQTVLDADLLAGKSWSDGKVEIKVKQVVTTNSLTTAKIEVRIAS
;
A
#
# COMPACT_ATOMS: atom_id res chain seq x y z
N MET A 1 31.30 2.90 -52.84
CA MET A 1 30.14 2.31 -52.13
C MET A 1 30.18 2.78 -50.69
N PHE A 2 29.14 3.52 -50.32
CA PHE A 2 28.69 4.07 -49.04
C PHE A 2 29.64 4.16 -47.84
N ALA A 3 30.03 5.40 -47.53
CA ALA A 3 30.33 5.87 -46.17
C ALA A 3 29.03 6.39 -45.55
N VAL A 4 28.64 5.85 -44.40
CA VAL A 4 27.47 6.31 -43.64
C VAL A 4 27.96 7.35 -42.63
N ALA A 5 27.54 8.60 -42.82
CA ALA A 5 27.75 9.69 -41.88
C ALA A 5 26.75 9.54 -40.73
N LEU A 6 27.26 9.38 -39.51
CA LEU A 6 26.48 9.38 -38.28
C LEU A 6 26.27 10.84 -37.85
N THR A 7 25.11 11.42 -38.14
CA THR A 7 24.71 12.72 -37.58
C THR A 7 24.26 12.53 -36.14
N ALA A 8 25.12 12.93 -35.19
CA ALA A 8 24.74 13.11 -33.80
C ALA A 8 23.81 14.33 -33.69
N ALA A 9 22.53 14.09 -33.42
CA ALA A 9 21.59 15.12 -33.04
C ALA A 9 21.84 15.48 -31.56
N THR A 10 22.51 16.61 -31.33
CA THR A 10 22.57 17.25 -30.02
C THR A 10 21.18 17.79 -29.67
N ILE A 11 20.49 17.15 -28.72
CA ILE A 11 19.32 17.72 -28.07
C ILE A 11 19.83 18.83 -27.15
N THR A 12 19.72 20.07 -27.62
CA THR A 12 19.97 21.29 -26.86
C THR A 12 19.03 21.37 -25.66
N GLY A 13 19.62 21.56 -24.48
CA GLY A 13 18.95 21.50 -23.19
C GLY A 13 17.79 22.47 -23.02
N CYS A 14 16.69 21.95 -22.49
CA CYS A 14 15.72 22.72 -21.74
C CYS A 14 16.30 23.01 -20.35
N SER A 15 16.13 24.25 -19.90
CA SER A 15 16.58 24.76 -18.61
C SER A 15 16.14 23.86 -17.46
N HIS A 16 17.09 23.36 -16.68
CA HIS A 16 16.84 22.92 -15.32
C HIS A 16 16.40 24.14 -14.49
N GLU A 17 15.11 24.42 -14.44
CA GLU A 17 14.56 25.09 -13.27
C GLU A 17 14.90 24.20 -12.07
N GLN A 18 15.64 24.75 -11.12
CA GLN A 18 15.89 24.09 -9.83
C GLN A 18 14.55 23.70 -9.22
N GLN A 19 14.24 22.41 -9.26
CA GLN A 19 13.19 21.83 -8.44
C GLN A 19 13.64 21.98 -6.99
N VAL A 20 12.99 22.91 -6.30
CA VAL A 20 13.20 23.15 -4.88
C VAL A 20 12.73 21.90 -4.15
N THR A 21 13.67 21.12 -3.60
CA THR A 21 13.41 20.22 -2.48
C THR A 21 13.03 21.11 -1.30
N GLY A 22 11.73 21.27 -1.04
CA GLY A 22 11.23 22.17 0.00
C GLY A 22 11.69 21.73 1.39
N ASN A 23 11.98 22.72 2.26
CA ASN A 23 11.99 22.49 3.71
C ASN A 23 10.55 22.14 4.14
N PHE A 24 10.39 21.17 5.03
CA PHE A 24 9.11 20.76 5.57
C PHE A 24 8.62 21.81 6.61
N ASP A 25 8.10 22.95 6.17
CA ASP A 25 7.68 24.00 7.10
C ASP A 25 6.25 23.80 7.66
N THR A 26 5.55 22.72 7.26
CA THR A 26 4.22 22.38 7.81
C THR A 26 4.26 21.27 8.85
N GLU A 27 3.52 21.47 9.94
CA GLU A 27 3.42 20.51 11.04
C GLU A 27 2.89 19.14 10.56
N ALA A 28 1.94 19.10 9.62
CA ALA A 28 1.39 17.85 9.09
C ALA A 28 2.46 16.97 8.44
N MET A 29 3.29 17.57 7.58
CA MET A 29 4.38 16.86 6.91
C MET A 29 5.46 16.43 7.89
N ASN A 30 5.79 17.30 8.85
CA ASN A 30 6.74 16.96 9.91
C ASN A 30 6.25 15.79 10.75
N THR A 31 4.98 15.76 11.13
CA THR A 31 4.38 14.65 11.88
C THR A 31 4.45 13.35 11.07
N MET A 32 4.02 13.35 9.80
CA MET A 32 4.10 12.14 8.96
C MET A 32 5.54 11.64 8.79
N MET A 33 6.51 12.55 8.62
CA MET A 33 7.93 12.20 8.49
C MET A 33 8.56 11.75 9.82
N GLN A 34 8.13 12.31 10.95
CA GLN A 34 8.54 11.88 12.28
C GLN A 34 8.00 10.49 12.59
N THR A 35 6.70 10.25 12.36
CA THR A 35 6.08 8.92 12.52
C THR A 35 6.81 7.88 11.66
N LYS A 36 7.10 8.18 10.39
CA LYS A 36 7.96 7.34 9.53
C LYS A 36 9.27 6.96 10.22
N SER A 37 9.96 7.93 10.83
CA SER A 37 11.25 7.69 11.49
C SER A 37 11.15 6.81 12.75
N GLN A 38 9.97 6.75 13.39
CA GLN A 38 9.76 5.98 14.61
C GLN A 38 9.68 4.47 14.36
N PHE A 39 9.27 4.04 13.16
CA PHE A 39 9.18 2.63 12.79
C PHE A 39 10.45 2.09 12.12
N GLY A 40 11.54 2.88 12.10
CA GLY A 40 12.84 2.44 11.61
C GLY A 40 12.79 2.02 10.14
N ASP A 41 13.28 0.80 9.86
CA ASP A 41 13.45 0.24 8.53
C ASP A 41 12.40 -0.82 8.16
N ILE A 42 11.23 -0.87 8.81
CA ILE A 42 10.19 -1.91 8.58
C ILE A 42 9.73 -2.06 7.12
N ALA A 43 9.95 -1.03 6.31
CA ALA A 43 9.58 -0.97 4.90
C ALA A 43 10.80 -0.96 3.97
N LEU A 44 11.99 -1.32 4.43
CA LEU A 44 13.22 -1.29 3.63
C LEU A 44 14.04 -2.57 3.80
N GLY A 45 14.80 -2.91 2.76
CA GLY A 45 15.70 -4.06 2.75
C GLY A 45 14.98 -5.41 2.77
N ALA A 46 15.68 -6.42 3.27
CA ALA A 46 15.12 -7.74 3.49
C ALA A 46 14.39 -7.76 4.84
N ASP A 47 13.11 -8.12 4.81
CA ASP A 47 12.24 -8.12 5.98
C ASP A 47 11.80 -9.56 6.29
N LEU A 48 12.26 -10.10 7.42
CA LEU A 48 12.06 -11.52 7.74
C LEU A 48 10.70 -11.73 8.44
N TRP A 49 9.87 -12.57 7.84
CA TRP A 49 8.56 -12.95 8.33
C TRP A 49 8.50 -14.44 8.66
N GLU A 50 7.99 -14.77 9.84
CA GLU A 50 7.61 -16.14 10.17
C GLU A 50 6.13 -16.38 9.85
N VAL A 51 5.85 -17.42 9.10
CA VAL A 51 4.50 -17.87 8.75
C VAL A 51 4.08 -18.99 9.68
N VAL A 52 2.92 -18.84 10.31
CA VAL A 52 2.41 -19.75 11.33
C VAL A 52 0.96 -20.11 11.03
N ILE A 53 0.65 -21.40 10.95
CA ILE A 53 -0.75 -21.85 11.03
C ILE A 53 -1.21 -21.79 12.49
N CYS A 54 -2.37 -21.17 12.73
CA CYS A 54 -3.09 -21.31 13.98
C CYS A 54 -4.17 -22.39 13.88
N GLN A 55 -4.05 -23.41 14.72
CA GLN A 55 -5.03 -24.48 14.86
C GLN A 55 -6.20 -24.01 15.74
N ILE A 56 -7.34 -23.77 15.09
CA ILE A 56 -8.60 -23.38 15.73
C ILE A 56 -9.42 -24.64 16.03
N PRO A 57 -9.82 -24.87 17.29
CA PRO A 57 -10.61 -26.03 17.68
C PRO A 57 -12.02 -25.98 17.06
N ARG A 58 -12.66 -27.15 16.93
CA ARG A 58 -13.99 -27.26 16.30
C ARG A 58 -15.11 -26.68 17.15
N ASP A 59 -14.92 -26.70 18.45
CA ASP A 59 -15.83 -26.17 19.46
C ASP A 59 -15.44 -24.76 19.90
N THR A 60 -14.70 -24.00 19.07
CA THR A 60 -14.36 -22.60 19.37
C THR A 60 -15.61 -21.77 19.65
N THR A 61 -15.50 -20.90 20.64
CA THR A 61 -16.52 -19.92 21.04
C THR A 61 -16.19 -18.52 20.52
N ASP A 62 -15.15 -18.38 19.69
CA ASP A 62 -14.86 -17.14 19.00
C ASP A 62 -15.82 -16.94 17.83
N SER A 63 -16.66 -15.90 17.94
CA SER A 63 -17.78 -15.65 17.04
C SER A 63 -17.36 -15.20 15.65
N ILE A 64 -16.07 -14.90 15.45
CA ILE A 64 -15.57 -14.56 14.12
C ILE A 64 -15.49 -15.80 13.22
N PHE A 65 -15.40 -17.02 13.77
CA PHE A 65 -15.27 -18.24 12.98
C PHE A 65 -16.62 -18.83 12.60
N GLU A 66 -16.69 -19.35 11.38
CA GLU A 66 -17.83 -20.11 10.91
C GLU A 66 -17.94 -21.44 11.71
N PRO A 67 -19.13 -21.82 12.22
CA PRO A 67 -19.36 -23.11 12.88
C PRO A 67 -19.36 -24.28 11.88
N SER A 68 -18.26 -24.44 11.16
CA SER A 68 -18.02 -25.49 10.16
C SER A 68 -17.01 -26.51 10.67
N ASP A 69 -17.12 -27.76 10.20
CA ASP A 69 -16.11 -28.80 10.40
C ASP A 69 -14.93 -28.68 9.43
N GLU A 70 -15.05 -27.87 8.38
CA GLU A 70 -14.01 -27.69 7.37
C GLU A 70 -12.81 -26.96 7.97
N ARG A 71 -11.61 -27.50 7.74
CA ARG A 71 -10.35 -26.92 8.19
C ARG A 71 -9.35 -26.90 7.04
N LEU A 72 -8.56 -25.84 7.01
CA LEU A 72 -7.41 -25.73 6.13
C LEU A 72 -6.44 -26.88 6.46
N ASN A 73 -6.15 -27.69 5.46
CA ASN A 73 -5.22 -28.81 5.57
C ASN A 73 -3.90 -28.47 4.87
N LEU A 74 -3.31 -27.35 5.28
CA LEU A 74 -2.00 -26.87 4.82
C LEU A 74 -1.13 -26.61 6.05
N SER A 75 0.17 -26.90 5.92
CA SER A 75 1.18 -26.54 6.91
C SER A 75 1.68 -25.11 6.68
N SER A 76 2.42 -24.55 7.65
CA SER A 76 3.10 -23.26 7.47
C SER A 76 4.03 -23.25 6.24
N ALA A 77 4.67 -24.39 5.94
CA ALA A 77 5.55 -24.51 4.78
C ALA A 77 4.79 -24.50 3.45
N ASP A 78 3.59 -25.08 3.42
CA ASP A 78 2.73 -25.03 2.24
C ASP A 78 2.30 -23.60 1.96
N ILE A 79 1.89 -22.84 3.00
CA ILE A 79 1.56 -21.41 2.85
C ILE A 79 2.76 -20.62 2.32
N VAL A 80 3.96 -20.81 2.87
CA VAL A 80 5.17 -20.12 2.41
C VAL A 80 5.42 -20.34 0.90
N ASN A 81 5.13 -21.53 0.38
CA ASN A 81 5.29 -21.83 -1.04
C ASN A 81 4.30 -21.06 -1.93
N GLU A 82 3.15 -20.66 -1.39
CA GLU A 82 2.13 -19.87 -2.11
C GLU A 82 2.41 -18.35 -2.08
N LEU A 83 3.29 -17.86 -1.18
CA LEU A 83 3.51 -16.42 -0.97
C LEU A 83 4.49 -15.75 -1.96
N GLY A 84 4.98 -16.49 -2.96
CA GLY A 84 5.85 -15.93 -4.01
C GLY A 84 5.29 -14.65 -4.67
N PRO A 85 4.02 -14.63 -5.11
CA PRO A 85 3.41 -13.44 -5.72
C PRO A 85 3.34 -12.22 -4.78
N VAL A 86 3.16 -12.42 -3.47
CA VAL A 86 3.18 -11.32 -2.47
C VAL A 86 4.57 -10.68 -2.43
N VAL A 87 5.64 -11.50 -2.47
CA VAL A 87 7.02 -10.98 -2.55
C VAL A 87 7.21 -10.18 -3.84
N ASP A 88 6.74 -10.72 -4.98
CA ASP A 88 6.85 -10.04 -6.27
C ASP A 88 6.09 -8.72 -6.31
N TYR A 89 4.90 -8.66 -5.69
CA TYR A 89 4.11 -7.44 -5.53
C TYR A 89 4.90 -6.35 -4.79
N PHE A 90 5.40 -6.66 -3.59
CA PHE A 90 6.13 -5.70 -2.79
C PHE A 90 7.48 -5.31 -3.40
N VAL A 91 8.21 -6.23 -4.04
CA VAL A 91 9.45 -5.92 -4.75
C VAL A 91 9.19 -5.01 -5.94
N ARG A 92 8.12 -5.25 -6.71
CA ARG A 92 7.75 -4.44 -7.87
C ARG A 92 7.38 -3.01 -7.44
N TRP A 93 6.48 -2.86 -6.48
CA TRP A 93 6.01 -1.55 -6.03
C TRP A 93 7.06 -0.76 -5.26
N SER A 94 7.92 -1.43 -4.50
CA SER A 94 9.06 -0.79 -3.83
C SER A 94 10.25 -0.52 -4.74
N ASN A 95 10.21 -0.95 -6.00
CA ASN A 95 11.34 -0.92 -6.93
C ASN A 95 12.59 -1.60 -6.34
N GLY A 96 12.39 -2.74 -5.67
CA GLY A 96 13.42 -3.54 -5.03
C GLY A 96 13.91 -3.01 -3.68
N ARG A 97 13.36 -1.90 -3.18
CA ARG A 97 13.76 -1.32 -1.89
C ARG A 97 13.24 -2.12 -0.70
N TYR A 98 12.16 -2.88 -0.88
CA TYR A 98 11.56 -3.73 0.13
C TYR A 98 11.37 -5.14 -0.42
N SER A 99 11.77 -6.14 0.35
CA SER A 99 11.64 -7.54 -0.02
C SER A 99 11.29 -8.37 1.21
N PRO A 100 10.00 -8.68 1.44
CA PRO A 100 9.63 -9.60 2.50
C PRO A 100 10.18 -11.01 2.20
N LYS A 101 10.57 -11.72 3.26
CA LYS A 101 11.12 -13.07 3.21
C LYS A 101 10.36 -13.93 4.19
N PHE A 102 9.56 -14.84 3.66
CA PHE A 102 8.73 -15.73 4.46
C PHE A 102 9.49 -17.02 4.80
N THR A 103 9.39 -17.44 6.06
CA THR A 103 9.92 -18.70 6.55
C THR A 103 8.85 -19.41 7.35
N ALA A 104 8.77 -20.74 7.22
CA ALA A 104 7.80 -21.52 7.95
C ALA A 104 8.23 -21.64 9.41
N ALA A 105 7.32 -21.32 10.32
CA ALA A 105 7.50 -21.52 11.75
C ALA A 105 6.54 -22.58 12.28
N LYS A 106 6.79 -23.00 13.52
CA LYS A 106 5.99 -24.02 14.19
C LYS A 106 4.56 -23.53 14.36
N GLU A 107 3.60 -24.41 14.11
CA GLU A 107 2.18 -24.11 14.31
C GLU A 107 1.87 -23.84 15.79
N VAL A 108 0.84 -23.01 16.00
CA VAL A 108 0.27 -22.74 17.33
C VAL A 108 -1.15 -23.26 17.37
N SER A 109 -1.72 -23.35 18.56
CA SER A 109 -3.11 -23.76 18.75
C SER A 109 -3.74 -22.90 19.83
N ILE A 110 -5.05 -22.75 19.80
CA ILE A 110 -5.84 -22.12 20.87
C ILE A 110 -6.85 -23.10 21.48
N SER A 111 -7.29 -22.85 22.71
CA SER A 111 -8.42 -23.57 23.31
C SER A 111 -9.76 -23.02 22.81
N ALA A 112 -10.84 -23.75 23.12
CA ALA A 112 -12.19 -23.40 22.66
C ALA A 112 -12.69 -22.04 23.17
N ASP A 113 -12.24 -21.62 24.34
CA ASP A 113 -12.59 -20.36 25.01
C ASP A 113 -11.65 -19.19 24.70
N GLU A 114 -10.55 -19.45 23.99
CA GLU A 114 -9.59 -18.44 23.55
C GLU A 114 -10.00 -17.79 22.23
N LYS A 115 -9.52 -16.55 22.02
CA LYS A 115 -9.78 -15.75 20.82
C LYS A 115 -8.63 -15.81 19.84
N SER A 116 -8.90 -15.47 18.59
CA SER A 116 -7.90 -15.42 17.50
C SER A 116 -6.64 -14.60 17.83
N ASP A 117 -6.74 -13.53 18.60
CA ASP A 117 -5.58 -12.73 19.04
C ASP A 117 -4.53 -13.55 19.80
N VAL A 118 -4.96 -14.57 20.55
CA VAL A 118 -4.07 -15.47 21.30
C VAL A 118 -3.19 -16.29 20.35
N CYS A 119 -3.66 -16.59 19.13
CA CYS A 119 -2.83 -17.20 18.10
C CYS A 119 -1.63 -16.33 17.77
N VAL A 120 -1.89 -15.03 17.56
CA VAL A 120 -0.85 -14.07 17.16
C VAL A 120 0.13 -13.85 18.30
N ASP A 121 -0.35 -13.71 19.53
CA ASP A 121 0.54 -13.56 20.68
C ASP A 121 1.44 -14.78 20.87
N ARG A 122 0.91 -16.00 20.70
CA ARG A 122 1.72 -17.23 20.74
C ARG A 122 2.74 -17.30 19.61
N ALA A 123 2.35 -16.90 18.39
CA ALA A 123 3.25 -16.84 17.24
C ALA A 123 4.39 -15.83 17.46
N LEU A 124 4.08 -14.66 18.02
CA LEU A 124 5.05 -13.64 18.40
C LEU A 124 6.01 -14.17 19.48
N ASP A 125 5.48 -14.81 20.52
CA ASP A 125 6.30 -15.31 21.65
C ASP A 125 7.30 -16.40 21.25
N GLN A 126 6.94 -17.25 20.28
CA GLN A 126 7.82 -18.30 19.77
C GLN A 126 8.77 -17.83 18.66
N SER A 127 8.55 -16.64 18.09
CA SER A 127 9.34 -16.16 16.95
C SER A 127 10.82 -15.97 17.32
N VAL A 128 11.72 -16.22 16.36
CA VAL A 128 13.16 -16.03 16.61
C VAL A 128 13.53 -14.55 16.64
N ASN A 129 14.63 -14.21 17.31
CA ASN A 129 15.05 -12.81 17.51
C ASN A 129 15.28 -12.02 16.20
N SER A 130 15.59 -12.70 15.10
CA SER A 130 15.79 -12.03 13.79
C SER A 130 14.49 -11.78 13.03
N THR A 131 13.38 -12.40 13.44
CA THR A 131 12.07 -12.25 12.81
C THR A 131 11.55 -10.84 13.06
N ARG A 132 11.08 -10.16 12.02
CA ARG A 132 10.64 -8.75 12.04
C ARG A 132 9.13 -8.58 12.03
N GLY A 133 8.39 -9.59 11.54
CA GLY A 133 6.94 -9.71 11.67
C GLY A 133 6.49 -11.18 11.67
N VAL A 134 5.28 -11.45 12.14
CA VAL A 134 4.65 -12.78 12.01
C VAL A 134 3.40 -12.70 11.14
N LEU A 135 3.23 -13.66 10.24
CA LEU A 135 2.03 -13.85 9.43
C LEU A 135 1.32 -15.11 9.93
N VAL A 136 0.16 -14.92 10.56
CA VAL A 136 -0.63 -16.01 11.13
C VAL A 136 -1.83 -16.30 10.24
N ILE A 137 -1.98 -17.55 9.82
CA ILE A 137 -3.15 -18.01 9.06
C ILE A 137 -3.96 -18.93 9.97
N ALA A 138 -5.21 -18.60 10.25
CA ALA A 138 -6.10 -19.52 10.94
C ALA A 138 -6.45 -20.70 10.03
N ASN A 139 -6.53 -21.90 10.60
CA ASN A 139 -6.97 -23.07 9.87
C ASN A 139 -8.51 -23.16 9.72
N ALA A 140 -9.27 -22.19 10.26
CA ALA A 140 -10.72 -22.12 10.18
C ALA A 140 -11.15 -20.85 9.42
N GLN A 141 -12.29 -20.95 8.73
CA GLN A 141 -12.87 -19.82 8.01
C GLN A 141 -13.54 -18.85 8.98
N HIS A 142 -13.45 -17.56 8.65
CA HIS A 142 -14.29 -16.57 9.30
C HIS A 142 -15.72 -16.62 8.75
N THR A 143 -16.68 -16.10 9.52
CA THR A 143 -18.05 -15.87 9.05
C THR A 143 -18.07 -14.82 7.95
N GLU A 144 -19.12 -14.81 7.12
CA GLU A 144 -19.29 -13.83 6.02
C GLU A 144 -19.30 -12.36 6.49
N THR A 145 -19.67 -12.11 7.76
CA THR A 145 -19.75 -10.77 8.35
C THR A 145 -18.49 -10.35 9.11
N ALA A 146 -17.58 -11.28 9.37
CA ALA A 146 -16.31 -10.98 10.02
C ALA A 146 -15.29 -10.50 8.97
N VAL A 147 -14.39 -9.61 9.39
CA VAL A 147 -13.28 -9.18 8.54
C VAL A 147 -12.40 -10.39 8.18
N GLY A 148 -11.89 -10.43 6.94
CA GLY A 148 -11.07 -11.56 6.47
C GLY A 148 -9.74 -11.70 7.20
N GLY A 149 -9.20 -10.58 7.69
CA GLY A 149 -7.92 -10.51 8.39
C GLY A 149 -7.74 -9.16 9.08
N TRP A 150 -6.53 -8.96 9.61
CA TRP A 150 -6.04 -7.67 10.10
C TRP A 150 -4.50 -7.64 10.09
N GLY A 151 -3.92 -6.45 9.99
CA GLY A 151 -2.49 -6.20 10.11
C GLY A 151 -2.19 -5.08 11.09
N ARG A 152 -0.99 -5.09 11.69
CA ARG A 152 -0.50 -4.01 12.55
C ARG A 152 1.00 -3.79 12.41
N PRO A 153 1.47 -2.53 12.39
CA PRO A 153 2.89 -2.23 12.29
C PRO A 153 3.66 -2.54 13.58
N GLY A 154 2.93 -2.72 14.69
CA GLY A 154 3.51 -2.91 16.01
C GLY A 154 3.83 -1.59 16.71
N SER A 155 4.67 -1.66 17.74
CA SER A 155 5.20 -0.51 18.47
C SER A 155 6.43 0.06 17.76
N SER A 156 6.65 1.36 17.91
CA SER A 156 7.81 2.05 17.36
C SER A 156 9.12 1.44 17.86
N CYS A 157 10.08 1.32 16.96
CA CYS A 157 11.45 0.94 17.27
C CYS A 157 12.39 1.57 16.24
N ALA A 158 13.28 2.44 16.72
CA ALA A 158 14.24 3.16 15.88
C ALA A 158 15.38 2.27 15.36
N GLU A 159 15.56 1.08 15.95
CA GLU A 159 16.53 0.07 15.52
C GLU A 159 15.81 -1.14 14.90
N SER A 160 16.58 -2.11 14.40
CA SER A 160 16.01 -3.37 13.90
C SER A 160 15.53 -4.24 15.07
N CYS A 161 14.26 -4.08 15.46
CA CYS A 161 13.62 -4.85 16.53
C CYS A 161 12.95 -6.13 16.03
N SER A 162 12.98 -7.18 16.86
CA SER A 162 12.24 -8.41 16.61
C SER A 162 10.73 -8.20 16.66
N ALA A 163 9.97 -9.00 15.90
CA ALA A 163 8.52 -9.07 15.91
C ALA A 163 7.96 -9.22 17.32
N ARG A 164 8.58 -10.07 18.14
CA ARG A 164 8.18 -10.28 19.55
C ARG A 164 8.20 -9.00 20.40
N LEU A 165 9.10 -8.07 20.11
CA LEU A 165 9.22 -6.81 20.86
C LEU A 165 8.27 -5.74 20.32
N THR A 166 8.13 -5.66 19.00
CA THR A 166 7.24 -4.67 18.37
C THR A 166 5.79 -5.12 18.36
N HIS A 167 5.52 -6.42 18.46
CA HIS A 167 4.24 -7.04 18.17
C HIS A 167 3.74 -6.83 16.72
N ARG A 168 4.63 -6.53 15.77
CA ARG A 168 4.28 -6.41 14.34
C ARG A 168 3.77 -7.74 13.80
N ALA A 169 2.56 -7.73 13.25
CA ALA A 169 1.89 -8.97 12.86
C ALA A 169 0.82 -8.75 11.77
N VAL A 170 0.52 -9.83 11.07
CA VAL A 170 -0.61 -9.98 10.16
C VAL A 170 -1.36 -11.27 10.54
N TYR A 171 -2.69 -11.22 10.53
CA TYR A 171 -3.57 -12.34 10.78
C TYR A 171 -4.60 -12.47 9.66
N ILE A 172 -4.80 -13.68 9.14
CA ILE A 172 -5.71 -13.98 8.03
C ILE A 172 -6.54 -15.22 8.37
N GLY A 173 -7.82 -15.21 8.03
CA GLY A 173 -8.69 -16.38 8.09
C GLY A 173 -8.34 -17.44 7.02
N ALA A 174 -8.92 -18.64 7.11
CA ALA A 174 -8.57 -19.70 6.17
C ALA A 174 -9.03 -19.48 4.71
N SER A 175 -9.97 -18.56 4.46
CA SER A 175 -10.75 -18.46 3.22
C SER A 175 -9.87 -18.43 1.96
N ASP A 176 -8.82 -17.62 1.97
CA ASP A 176 -7.93 -17.41 0.82
C ASP A 176 -7.17 -18.67 0.40
N PHE A 177 -6.95 -19.61 1.32
CA PHE A 177 -6.20 -20.84 1.06
C PHE A 177 -7.09 -22.08 0.94
N MET A 178 -8.41 -21.90 0.94
CA MET A 178 -9.32 -23.03 0.88
C MET A 178 -9.24 -23.78 -0.46
N PRO A 179 -9.48 -25.10 -0.49
CA PRO A 179 -9.30 -25.93 -1.69
C PRO A 179 -10.11 -25.49 -2.91
N TYR A 180 -11.20 -24.73 -2.73
CA TYR A 180 -12.01 -24.24 -3.84
C TYR A 180 -11.26 -23.24 -4.74
N TRP A 181 -10.15 -22.66 -4.27
CA TRP A 181 -9.23 -21.85 -5.09
C TRP A 181 -8.26 -22.68 -5.95
N LYS A 182 -8.26 -24.01 -5.83
CA LYS A 182 -7.53 -24.96 -6.70
C LYS A 182 -6.04 -24.67 -6.85
N GLY A 183 -5.37 -24.25 -5.76
CA GLY A 183 -3.94 -23.91 -5.78
C GLY A 183 -3.62 -22.58 -6.46
N ASN A 184 -4.59 -21.66 -6.50
CA ASN A 184 -4.38 -20.29 -6.93
C ASN A 184 -5.09 -19.35 -5.93
N PRO A 185 -4.59 -19.26 -4.68
CA PRO A 185 -5.22 -18.47 -3.62
C PRO A 185 -5.26 -16.98 -3.99
N PRO A 186 -6.33 -16.23 -3.68
CA PRO A 186 -6.28 -14.77 -3.66
C PRO A 186 -5.29 -14.31 -2.59
N LEU A 187 -4.36 -13.44 -2.98
CA LEU A 187 -3.29 -12.95 -2.10
C LEU A 187 -3.42 -11.45 -1.84
N ASP A 188 -4.42 -10.80 -2.44
CA ASP A 188 -4.74 -9.38 -2.29
C ASP A 188 -5.05 -8.98 -0.84
N LEU A 189 -5.69 -9.85 -0.05
CA LEU A 189 -5.91 -9.60 1.36
C LEU A 189 -4.59 -9.62 2.14
N ILE A 190 -3.68 -10.55 1.85
CA ILE A 190 -2.35 -10.57 2.48
C ILE A 190 -1.56 -9.31 2.12
N GLU A 191 -1.61 -8.90 0.85
CA GLU A 191 -0.97 -7.66 0.38
C GLU A 191 -1.54 -6.43 1.12
N HIS A 192 -2.86 -6.39 1.34
CA HIS A 192 -3.54 -5.36 2.13
C HIS A 192 -3.10 -5.35 3.60
N GLU A 193 -3.16 -6.49 4.28
CA GLU A 193 -2.82 -6.55 5.71
C GLU A 193 -1.32 -6.33 5.95
N MET A 194 -0.47 -6.75 5.02
CA MET A 194 0.95 -6.38 5.05
C MET A 194 1.16 -4.88 4.84
N GLY A 195 0.30 -4.21 4.06
CA GLY A 195 0.23 -2.75 3.99
C GLY A 195 -0.01 -2.12 5.36
N HIS A 196 -0.96 -2.63 6.15
CA HIS A 196 -1.15 -2.19 7.54
C HIS A 196 0.08 -2.44 8.41
N ALA A 197 0.74 -3.59 8.22
CA ALA A 197 2.01 -3.85 8.90
C ALA A 197 3.18 -2.96 8.44
N LEU A 198 3.01 -2.19 7.36
CA LEU A 198 3.89 -1.12 6.89
C LEU A 198 3.38 0.28 7.26
N ASP A 199 2.43 0.37 8.19
CA ASP A 199 1.86 1.62 8.70
C ASP A 199 1.03 2.39 7.65
N TRP A 200 0.40 1.66 6.72
CA TRP A 200 -0.54 2.21 5.77
C TRP A 200 -1.96 2.16 6.35
N PRO A 201 -2.71 3.27 6.36
CA PRO A 201 -4.10 3.28 6.77
C PRO A 201 -5.01 2.79 5.65
N HIS A 202 -6.27 2.48 5.98
CA HIS A 202 -7.31 2.34 4.96
C HIS A 202 -7.49 3.63 4.15
N SER A 203 -7.88 3.48 2.88
CA SER A 203 -8.37 4.55 2.03
C SER A 203 -9.86 4.36 1.73
N SER A 204 -10.58 5.48 1.58
CA SER A 204 -12.02 5.45 1.30
C SER A 204 -12.49 6.68 0.52
N THR A 205 -13.62 6.58 -0.18
CA THR A 205 -14.22 7.72 -0.89
C THR A 205 -14.93 8.74 0.02
N SER A 206 -15.07 8.43 1.32
CA SER A 206 -15.67 9.34 2.30
C SER A 206 -15.07 9.20 3.70
N VAL A 207 -15.05 10.32 4.44
CA VAL A 207 -14.67 10.32 5.86
C VAL A 207 -15.64 9.53 6.74
N ASP A 208 -16.91 9.45 6.35
CA ASP A 208 -17.96 8.76 7.11
C ASP A 208 -17.85 7.23 7.01
N ASN A 209 -17.02 6.74 6.07
CA ASN A 209 -16.85 5.31 5.80
C ASN A 209 -15.72 4.70 6.62
N PHE A 210 -14.83 5.51 7.21
CA PHE A 210 -13.78 5.02 8.10
C PHE A 210 -14.37 4.38 9.35
N GLY A 211 -13.98 3.13 9.62
CA GLY A 211 -14.46 2.34 10.77
C GLY A 211 -15.74 1.56 10.53
N ASN A 212 -16.38 1.71 9.37
CA ASN A 212 -17.59 0.95 9.01
C ASN A 212 -17.32 -0.28 8.12
N GLY A 213 -16.04 -0.62 7.89
CA GLY A 213 -15.65 -1.75 7.03
C GLY A 213 -15.99 -1.55 5.55
N VAL A 214 -16.07 -0.30 5.10
CA VAL A 214 -16.45 0.05 3.73
C VAL A 214 -15.18 0.21 2.88
N TYR A 215 -14.98 -0.74 1.95
CA TYR A 215 -13.91 -0.76 0.95
C TYR A 215 -14.49 -0.30 -0.40
N ASP A 216 -14.64 1.01 -0.56
CA ASP A 216 -15.43 1.64 -1.64
C ASP A 216 -14.62 2.27 -2.76
N SER A 217 -13.28 2.18 -2.70
CA SER A 217 -12.40 2.65 -3.76
C SER A 217 -11.68 1.49 -4.43
N ASP A 218 -11.64 1.49 -5.75
CA ASP A 218 -10.86 0.55 -6.57
C ASP A 218 -9.42 1.04 -6.82
N ILE A 219 -9.06 2.22 -6.32
CA ILE A 219 -7.84 2.90 -6.73
C ILE A 219 -6.57 2.24 -6.17
N ASP A 220 -6.63 1.69 -4.96
CA ASP A 220 -5.44 1.21 -4.28
C ASP A 220 -5.69 0.02 -3.35
N VAL A 221 -4.60 -0.65 -3.00
CA VAL A 221 -4.59 -1.85 -2.14
C VAL A 221 -5.27 -1.63 -0.78
N MET A 222 -5.26 -0.42 -0.21
CA MET A 222 -5.79 -0.14 1.13
C MET A 222 -7.29 0.16 1.17
N SER A 223 -7.99 0.00 0.05
CA SER A 223 -9.46 0.01 -0.01
C SER A 223 -9.96 -1.34 -0.54
N ASN A 224 -10.59 -1.41 -1.72
CA ASN A 224 -11.01 -2.67 -2.32
C ASN A 224 -9.81 -3.40 -2.95
N SER A 225 -9.05 -4.12 -2.12
CA SER A 225 -7.93 -4.96 -2.60
C SER A 225 -8.37 -6.02 -3.63
N ALA A 226 -9.65 -6.39 -3.62
CA ALA A 226 -10.23 -7.33 -4.57
C ALA A 226 -10.65 -6.71 -5.92
N ALA A 227 -10.60 -5.38 -6.09
CA ALA A 227 -11.10 -4.68 -7.28
C ALA A 227 -10.65 -5.28 -8.63
N PRO A 228 -9.41 -5.82 -8.79
CA PRO A 228 -9.01 -6.47 -10.02
C PRO A 228 -9.88 -7.66 -10.43
N ARG A 229 -10.53 -8.33 -9.46
CA ARG A 229 -11.42 -9.47 -9.70
C ARG A 229 -12.74 -9.10 -10.36
N ASP A 230 -13.19 -7.86 -10.22
CA ASP A 230 -14.43 -7.39 -10.84
C ASP A 230 -14.33 -7.35 -12.37
N ILE A 231 -13.11 -7.16 -12.89
CA ILE A 231 -12.81 -7.17 -14.33
C ILE A 231 -12.26 -8.52 -14.79
N ASN A 232 -11.41 -9.15 -13.98
CA ASN A 232 -10.85 -10.47 -14.24
C ASN A 232 -10.91 -11.33 -12.98
N SER A 233 -11.89 -12.23 -12.90
CA SER A 233 -12.11 -13.12 -11.76
C SER A 233 -10.91 -14.01 -11.40
N ASP A 234 -9.93 -14.18 -12.30
CA ASP A 234 -8.70 -14.94 -12.07
C ASP A 234 -7.56 -14.07 -11.51
N ALA A 235 -7.76 -12.76 -11.33
CA ALA A 235 -6.80 -11.90 -10.65
C ALA A 235 -6.64 -12.30 -9.17
N ARG A 236 -5.40 -12.26 -8.67
CA ARG A 236 -5.04 -12.68 -7.31
C ARG A 236 -4.21 -11.68 -6.52
N ASN A 237 -3.69 -10.66 -7.19
CA ASN A 237 -2.99 -9.55 -6.56
C ASN A 237 -3.94 -8.35 -6.49
N ALA A 238 -3.67 -7.49 -5.52
CA ALA A 238 -4.35 -6.22 -5.29
C ALA A 238 -3.98 -5.15 -6.34
N PRO A 239 -4.74 -4.04 -6.40
CA PRO A 239 -4.28 -2.80 -7.00
C PRO A 239 -2.95 -2.34 -6.40
N GLY A 240 -2.32 -1.36 -7.02
CA GLY A 240 -1.11 -0.73 -6.50
C GLY A 240 -1.30 0.03 -5.19
N ALA A 241 -0.19 0.39 -4.56
CA ALA A 241 -0.18 1.33 -3.44
C ALA A 241 -0.19 2.79 -3.92
N LEU A 242 -0.78 3.68 -3.12
CA LEU A 242 -0.76 5.13 -3.35
C LEU A 242 0.67 5.70 -3.22
N GLY A 243 0.97 6.73 -4.00
CA GLY A 243 2.27 7.40 -3.99
C GLY A 243 2.64 7.97 -2.62
N ILE A 244 1.68 8.44 -1.82
CA ILE A 244 1.93 8.88 -0.44
C ILE A 244 2.38 7.74 0.48
N ASN A 245 1.78 6.55 0.34
CA ASN A 245 2.17 5.37 1.12
C ASN A 245 3.58 4.91 0.71
N MET A 246 3.88 4.94 -0.58
CA MET A 246 5.22 4.65 -1.09
C MET A 246 6.28 5.67 -0.63
N TYR A 247 5.95 6.96 -0.60
CA TYR A 247 6.86 7.99 -0.11
C TYR A 247 7.17 7.83 1.38
N LEU A 248 6.14 7.56 2.19
CA LEU A 248 6.31 7.33 3.62
C LEU A 248 7.02 6.00 3.92
N ALA A 249 6.82 4.97 3.09
CA ALA A 249 7.61 3.74 3.14
C ALA A 249 9.07 3.91 2.69
N GLY A 250 9.43 5.06 2.09
CA GLY A 250 10.78 5.31 1.55
C GLY A 250 11.05 4.65 0.20
N TRP A 251 9.99 4.25 -0.51
CA TRP A 251 10.06 3.65 -1.83
C TRP A 251 10.11 4.68 -2.96
N LEU A 252 9.61 5.90 -2.69
CA LEU A 252 9.84 7.08 -3.52
C LEU A 252 10.88 7.98 -2.87
N ASP A 253 11.85 8.43 -3.67
CA ASP A 253 12.83 9.41 -3.23
C ASP A 253 12.23 10.82 -3.23
N GLY A 254 12.80 11.72 -2.43
CA GLY A 254 12.35 13.11 -2.37
C GLY A 254 12.44 13.84 -3.72
N ILE A 255 13.30 13.39 -4.65
CA ILE A 255 13.37 13.93 -6.02
C ILE A 255 12.13 13.58 -6.87
N ASN A 256 11.39 12.53 -6.50
CA ASN A 256 10.15 12.13 -7.17
C ASN A 256 8.91 12.80 -6.55
N VAL A 257 9.09 13.71 -5.59
CA VAL A 257 8.00 14.38 -4.86
C VAL A 257 8.18 15.89 -4.91
N ALA A 258 7.10 16.62 -5.17
CA ALA A 258 7.09 18.08 -5.19
C ALA A 258 6.09 18.61 -4.18
N PHE A 259 6.41 19.79 -3.65
CA PHE A 259 5.56 20.51 -2.71
C PHE A 259 5.07 21.82 -3.34
N LEU A 260 3.81 22.16 -3.07
CA LEU A 260 3.27 23.48 -3.36
C LEU A 260 2.61 24.02 -2.09
N GLU A 261 3.18 25.07 -1.52
CA GLU A 261 2.67 25.69 -0.28
C GLU A 261 1.81 26.93 -0.55
N ASN A 262 2.04 27.62 -1.68
CA ASN A 262 1.24 28.75 -2.11
C ASN A 262 1.31 28.97 -3.63
N GLY A 263 0.38 29.77 -4.15
CA GLY A 263 0.40 30.26 -5.53
C GLY A 263 -0.12 29.25 -6.55
N THR A 264 0.36 29.37 -7.79
CA THR A 264 -0.05 28.50 -8.91
C THR A 264 1.18 27.91 -9.58
N LYS A 265 1.18 26.60 -9.83
CA LYS A 265 2.29 25.91 -10.47
C LYS A 265 1.80 24.76 -11.36
N SER A 266 2.50 24.55 -12.47
CA SER A 266 2.29 23.38 -13.33
C SER A 266 3.31 22.28 -13.00
N PHE A 267 2.86 21.03 -13.08
CA PHE A 267 3.68 19.84 -12.85
C PHE A 267 3.49 18.84 -13.99
N GLU A 268 4.55 18.12 -14.29
CA GLU A 268 4.52 16.98 -15.20
C GLU A 268 4.81 15.72 -14.38
N LEU A 269 3.79 14.88 -14.25
CA LEU A 269 3.81 13.66 -13.46
C LEU A 269 4.05 12.44 -14.34
N VAL A 270 4.79 11.48 -13.80
CA VAL A 270 4.95 10.12 -14.30
C VAL A 270 4.13 9.20 -13.41
N ALA A 271 3.49 8.19 -14.00
CA ALA A 271 2.61 7.32 -13.24
C ALA A 271 3.35 6.52 -12.16
N THR A 272 2.71 6.39 -11.00
CA THR A 272 3.32 5.80 -9.80
C THR A 272 3.83 4.36 -10.03
N ASN A 273 3.15 3.59 -10.88
CA ASN A 273 3.51 2.23 -11.26
C ASN A 273 4.65 2.11 -12.30
N THR A 274 5.22 3.22 -12.77
CA THR A 274 6.35 3.21 -13.71
C THR A 274 7.64 2.82 -12.98
N GLU A 275 8.49 1.97 -13.57
CA GLU A 275 9.81 1.63 -13.00
C GLU A 275 10.65 2.89 -12.69
N LEU A 276 11.38 2.89 -11.58
CA LEU A 276 12.22 4.04 -11.15
C LEU A 276 13.40 4.37 -12.08
N VAL A 277 13.76 3.48 -13.02
CA VAL A 277 14.72 3.82 -14.09
C VAL A 277 14.22 4.98 -14.96
N VAL A 278 12.91 5.23 -14.95
CA VAL A 278 12.31 6.42 -15.54
C VAL A 278 12.25 7.52 -14.47
N ASP A 279 13.16 8.47 -14.60
CA ASP A 279 13.18 9.70 -13.81
C ASP A 279 11.91 10.51 -14.03
N GLY A 280 11.41 11.12 -12.97
CA GLY A 280 10.24 11.98 -13.04
C GLY A 280 9.58 12.23 -11.69
N LEU A 281 8.78 13.28 -11.65
CA LEU A 281 7.92 13.59 -10.53
C LEU A 281 6.73 12.61 -10.52
N ARG A 282 6.37 12.06 -9.37
CA ARG A 282 5.32 11.06 -9.23
C ARG A 282 4.21 11.49 -8.30
N LEU A 283 4.55 12.37 -7.35
CA LEU A 283 3.65 12.84 -6.30
C LEU A 283 3.77 14.35 -6.12
N VAL A 284 2.64 15.04 -6.09
CA VAL A 284 2.58 16.44 -5.63
C VAL A 284 1.84 16.46 -4.30
N LEU A 285 2.44 17.13 -3.33
CA LEU A 285 1.86 17.34 -2.01
C LEU A 285 1.54 18.83 -1.81
N VAL A 286 0.32 19.09 -1.36
CA VAL A 286 -0.19 20.43 -1.06
C VAL A 286 -0.61 20.46 0.40
N PRO A 287 0.26 20.90 1.30
CA PRO A 287 -0.11 21.10 2.70
C PRO A 287 -1.18 22.19 2.82
N LEU A 288 -2.32 21.87 3.43
CA LEU A 288 -3.41 22.84 3.62
C LEU A 288 -3.34 23.51 4.99
N ASN A 289 -2.91 22.77 6.00
CA ASN A 289 -2.78 23.21 7.38
C ASN A 289 -1.90 22.20 8.16
N ASN A 290 -1.88 22.32 9.49
CA ASN A 290 -1.04 21.52 10.38
C ASN A 290 -1.44 20.04 10.51
N SER A 291 -2.59 19.63 9.97
CA SER A 291 -3.07 18.24 10.03
C SER A 291 -3.63 17.71 8.71
N THR A 292 -3.61 18.50 7.62
CA THR A 292 -4.20 18.10 6.33
C THR A 292 -3.26 18.37 5.17
N VAL A 293 -3.08 17.35 4.32
CA VAL A 293 -2.30 17.42 3.08
C VAL A 293 -3.13 16.86 1.93
N ILE A 294 -3.14 17.53 0.78
CA ILE A 294 -3.67 16.96 -0.46
C ILE A 294 -2.53 16.29 -1.20
N SER A 295 -2.71 15.04 -1.62
CA SER A 295 -1.78 14.34 -2.50
C SER A 295 -2.38 14.15 -3.89
N ILE A 296 -1.57 14.40 -4.92
CA ILE A 296 -1.96 14.31 -6.32
C ILE A 296 -0.97 13.41 -7.03
N GLU A 297 -1.47 12.40 -7.73
CA GLU A 297 -0.67 11.48 -8.52
C GLU A 297 -1.38 11.10 -9.82
N VAL A 298 -0.64 10.51 -10.75
CA VAL A 298 -1.22 9.88 -11.95
C VAL A 298 -1.06 8.38 -11.83
N ILE A 299 -2.14 7.65 -12.11
CA ILE A 299 -2.16 6.19 -12.09
C ILE A 299 -2.38 5.71 -13.51
N GLY A 300 -1.45 4.89 -13.99
CA GLY A 300 -1.60 4.18 -15.26
C GLY A 300 -2.49 2.96 -15.09
N ALA A 301 -3.45 2.75 -16.00
CA ALA A 301 -4.33 1.59 -16.00
C ALA A 301 -3.65 0.38 -16.65
N SER A 302 -2.56 -0.06 -16.04
CA SER A 302 -1.72 -1.17 -16.53
C SER A 302 -1.18 -2.00 -15.36
N GLY A 303 -0.70 -3.22 -15.66
CA GLY A 303 -0.22 -4.15 -14.64
C GLY A 303 -1.31 -4.49 -13.62
N ASP A 304 -1.00 -4.31 -12.34
CA ASP A 304 -1.93 -4.51 -11.22
C ASP A 304 -3.15 -3.56 -11.28
N ASN A 305 -2.97 -2.38 -11.90
CA ASN A 305 -4.00 -1.35 -12.04
C ASN A 305 -4.82 -1.45 -13.34
N ARG A 306 -4.66 -2.54 -14.12
CA ARG A 306 -5.39 -2.71 -15.40
C ARG A 306 -6.91 -2.66 -15.27
N HIS A 307 -7.43 -2.97 -14.08
CA HIS A 307 -8.86 -3.00 -13.78
C HIS A 307 -9.49 -1.60 -13.82
N LEU A 308 -8.68 -0.54 -13.71
CA LEU A 308 -9.13 0.84 -13.85
C LEU A 308 -9.60 1.14 -15.30
N LEU A 309 -9.14 0.42 -16.31
CA LEU A 309 -9.49 0.59 -17.75
C LEU A 309 -8.95 1.84 -18.46
N HIS A 310 -8.63 2.93 -17.74
CA HIS A 310 -7.96 4.10 -18.32
C HIS A 310 -7.10 4.86 -17.31
N ASP A 311 -6.04 5.48 -17.83
CA ASP A 311 -5.11 6.32 -17.07
C ASP A 311 -5.81 7.56 -16.53
N ARG A 312 -5.49 7.96 -15.30
CA ARG A 312 -6.18 9.05 -14.61
C ARG A 312 -5.31 9.75 -13.58
N VAL A 313 -5.65 10.99 -13.28
CA VAL A 313 -5.13 11.70 -12.11
C VAL A 313 -6.06 11.42 -10.93
N VAL A 314 -5.47 11.13 -9.77
CA VAL A 314 -6.20 10.88 -8.53
C VAL A 314 -5.78 11.92 -7.49
N ILE A 315 -6.75 12.35 -6.69
CA ILE A 315 -6.58 13.29 -5.59
C ILE A 315 -7.01 12.64 -4.29
N HIS A 316 -6.14 12.67 -3.29
CA HIS A 316 -6.46 12.24 -1.93
C HIS A 316 -6.29 13.38 -0.94
N GLN A 317 -7.13 13.39 0.09
CA GLN A 317 -6.92 14.14 1.32
C GLN A 317 -6.33 13.21 2.37
N ILE A 318 -5.20 13.62 2.92
CA ILE A 318 -4.51 12.94 4.00
C ILE A 318 -4.74 13.75 5.27
N GLU A 319 -5.49 13.19 6.21
CA GLU A 319 -5.63 13.74 7.55
C GLU A 319 -4.67 13.03 8.48
N VAL A 320 -3.75 13.79 9.06
CA VAL A 320 -2.82 13.30 10.06
C VAL A 320 -3.56 13.33 11.39
N ALA A 321 -4.21 12.21 11.70
CA ALA A 321 -4.80 11.94 13.00
C ALA A 321 -3.89 10.95 13.76
N GLY A 322 -3.70 11.17 15.06
CA GLY A 322 -2.92 10.27 15.92
C GLY A 322 -1.41 10.51 15.91
N GLU A 323 -0.68 9.59 16.55
CA GLU A 323 0.79 9.59 16.66
C GLU A 323 1.43 8.55 15.72
N THR A 324 0.63 7.61 15.18
CA THR A 324 1.05 6.54 14.25
C THR A 324 0.40 6.67 12.87
N GLY A 325 0.97 6.04 11.84
CA GLY A 325 0.58 6.30 10.45
C GLY A 325 -0.68 5.57 10.00
N PHE A 326 -1.04 4.42 10.57
CA PHE A 326 -2.33 3.76 10.31
C PHE A 326 -3.53 4.52 10.93
N GLU A 327 -3.27 5.43 11.86
CA GLU A 327 -4.29 6.35 12.41
C GLU A 327 -4.58 7.52 11.46
N ARG A 328 -3.72 7.74 10.45
CA ARG A 328 -3.99 8.70 9.37
C ARG A 328 -5.24 8.27 8.60
N ARG A 329 -5.96 9.24 8.04
CA ARG A 329 -7.10 8.98 7.15
C ARG A 329 -6.76 9.39 5.74
N GLN A 330 -7.08 8.54 4.78
CA GLN A 330 -6.82 8.76 3.36
C GLN A 330 -8.12 8.77 2.58
N THR A 331 -8.67 9.96 2.35
CA THR A 331 -9.94 10.12 1.64
C THR A 331 -9.66 10.37 0.15
N VAL A 332 -10.23 9.55 -0.72
CA VAL A 332 -10.23 9.77 -2.18
C VAL A 332 -11.21 10.90 -2.50
N LEU A 333 -10.68 12.07 -2.88
CA LEU A 333 -11.50 13.25 -3.19
C LEU A 333 -11.99 13.26 -4.64
N ASP A 334 -11.15 12.75 -5.55
CA ASP A 334 -11.51 12.50 -6.94
C ASP A 334 -10.65 11.35 -7.46
N ALA A 335 -11.32 10.31 -7.95
CA ALA A 335 -10.74 9.06 -8.37
C ALA A 335 -10.56 8.97 -9.89
N ASP A 336 -11.03 9.95 -10.67
CA ASP A 336 -11.12 9.84 -12.13
C ASP A 336 -11.00 11.17 -12.89
N LEU A 337 -9.94 11.94 -12.60
CA LEU A 337 -9.67 13.17 -13.34
C LEU A 337 -8.96 12.90 -14.66
N LEU A 338 -9.72 13.06 -15.74
CA LEU A 338 -9.25 12.98 -17.13
C LEU A 338 -8.78 14.34 -17.67
N ALA A 339 -8.11 14.33 -18.83
CA ALA A 339 -7.69 15.55 -19.52
C ALA A 339 -8.85 16.54 -19.75
N GLY A 340 -8.62 17.80 -19.40
CA GLY A 340 -9.61 18.88 -19.47
C GLY A 340 -10.55 18.95 -18.26
N LYS A 341 -10.46 18.02 -17.31
CA LYS A 341 -11.22 18.05 -16.05
C LYS A 341 -10.46 18.79 -14.94
N SER A 342 -11.21 19.15 -13.91
CA SER A 342 -10.68 19.84 -12.75
C SER A 342 -11.46 19.49 -11.50
N TRP A 343 -10.76 19.51 -10.37
CA TRP A 343 -11.34 19.43 -9.03
C TRP A 343 -11.02 20.70 -8.25
N SER A 344 -11.92 21.10 -7.34
CA SER A 344 -11.69 22.25 -6.45
C SER A 344 -12.57 22.16 -5.21
N ASP A 345 -12.01 22.52 -4.05
CA ASP A 345 -12.72 22.71 -2.78
C ASP A 345 -12.87 24.19 -2.39
N GLY A 346 -12.52 25.09 -3.30
CA GLY A 346 -12.48 26.55 -3.08
C GLY A 346 -11.16 27.07 -2.51
N LYS A 347 -10.35 26.24 -1.85
CA LYS A 347 -9.00 26.58 -1.38
C LYS A 347 -7.93 26.10 -2.36
N VAL A 348 -8.09 24.89 -2.88
CA VAL A 348 -7.20 24.31 -3.89
C VAL A 348 -8.00 24.02 -5.15
N GLU A 349 -7.40 24.31 -6.29
CA GLU A 349 -7.91 23.94 -7.60
C GLU A 349 -6.84 23.14 -8.35
N ILE A 350 -7.23 21.98 -8.88
CA ILE A 350 -6.35 21.09 -9.64
C ILE A 350 -6.96 20.91 -11.02
N LYS A 351 -6.21 21.26 -12.06
CA LYS A 351 -6.62 21.15 -13.46
C LYS A 351 -5.73 20.15 -14.18
N VAL A 352 -6.33 19.13 -14.78
CA VAL A 352 -5.59 18.18 -15.62
C VAL A 352 -5.58 18.72 -17.05
N LYS A 353 -4.41 19.15 -17.51
CA LYS A 353 -4.24 19.68 -18.87
C LYS A 353 -4.13 18.54 -19.88
N GLN A 354 -3.48 17.45 -19.50
CA GLN A 354 -3.18 16.34 -20.39
C GLN A 354 -2.93 15.07 -19.58
N VAL A 355 -3.35 13.92 -20.12
CA VAL A 355 -2.92 12.57 -19.72
C VAL A 355 -2.56 11.83 -21.00
N VAL A 356 -1.36 11.29 -21.09
CA VAL A 356 -0.85 10.62 -22.30
C VAL A 356 -0.09 9.36 -21.89
N THR A 357 -0.32 8.29 -22.64
CA THR A 357 0.51 7.09 -22.59
C THR A 357 1.25 6.89 -23.89
N THR A 358 2.58 6.87 -23.82
CA THR A 358 3.47 6.62 -24.98
C THR A 358 4.47 5.54 -24.59
N ASN A 359 4.58 4.48 -25.40
CA ASN A 359 5.49 3.35 -25.11
C ASN A 359 5.34 2.78 -23.69
N SER A 360 4.09 2.59 -23.25
CA SER A 360 3.73 2.11 -21.89
C SER A 360 4.11 3.05 -20.74
N LEU A 361 4.60 4.26 -21.02
CA LEU A 361 4.83 5.30 -20.04
C LEU A 361 3.63 6.24 -20.00
N THR A 362 2.93 6.26 -18.87
CA THR A 362 1.83 7.19 -18.59
C THR A 362 2.36 8.44 -17.92
N THR A 363 2.01 9.60 -18.47
CA THR A 363 2.31 10.91 -17.88
C THR A 363 1.07 11.81 -17.83
N ALA A 364 1.07 12.75 -16.89
CA ALA A 364 0.03 13.77 -16.78
C ALA A 364 0.64 15.16 -16.62
N LYS A 365 0.05 16.15 -17.28
CA LYS A 365 0.35 17.56 -17.03
C LYS A 365 -0.78 18.16 -16.23
N ILE A 366 -0.47 18.64 -15.02
CA ILE A 366 -1.44 19.26 -14.13
C ILE A 366 -1.04 20.70 -13.81
N GLU A 367 -2.03 21.51 -13.47
CA GLU A 367 -1.86 22.85 -12.87
C GLU A 367 -2.55 22.84 -11.52
N VAL A 368 -1.83 23.22 -10.48
CA VAL A 368 -2.33 23.30 -9.11
C VAL A 368 -2.31 24.77 -8.69
N ARG A 369 -3.42 25.24 -8.14
CA ARG A 369 -3.58 26.60 -7.62
C ARG A 369 -4.08 26.54 -6.19
N ILE A 370 -3.42 27.26 -5.30
CA ILE A 370 -3.83 27.49 -3.91
C ILE A 370 -4.35 28.92 -3.83
N ALA A 371 -5.59 29.09 -3.41
CA ALA A 371 -6.21 30.38 -3.18
C ALA A 371 -5.46 31.12 -2.06
N SER A 372 -5.14 32.39 -2.33
CA SER A 372 -4.50 33.31 -1.39
C SER A 372 -5.40 33.74 -0.26
#